data_AF-A0A1D1Z779-F1
#
_entry.id   AF-A0A1D1Z779-F1
#
_cell.length_a   1.000
_cell.length_b   1.000
_cell.length_c   1.000
_cell.angle_alpha   90.00
_cell.angle_beta   90.00
_cell.angle_gamma   90.00
#
_symmetry.space_group_name_H-M   'P 1'
#
loop_
_entity.id
_entity.type
_entity.pdbx_description
1 polymer ?
#
loop_
_entity_poly.entity_id
_entity_poly.type
_entity_poly.pdbx_seq_one_letter_code
_entity_poly.pdbx_strand_id
1 'polypeptide(L)'
;MVLTHVLVSARQVPAVLRRNFGICVPAAQKASDPIQQLFVDKIREYKQKSTGGKMVEATPEIQKELASELDRVQKTYGFEAGANVQDLPPMKFQDPDLKEVV
;
A
#
# COMPACT_ATOMS: atom_id res chain seq x y z
N MET A 1 22.07 -20.64 45.29
CA MET A 1 21.54 -19.25 45.29
C MET A 1 20.59 -18.94 44.14
N VAL A 2 20.78 -19.47 42.92
CA VAL A 2 19.91 -19.17 41.76
C VAL A 2 18.49 -19.77 41.92
N LEU A 3 18.38 -21.00 42.42
CA LEU A 3 17.11 -21.71 42.58
C LEU A 3 16.13 -20.99 43.52
N THR A 4 16.62 -20.39 44.60
CA THR A 4 15.81 -19.63 45.56
C THR A 4 15.27 -18.34 44.95
N HIS A 5 16.02 -17.65 44.10
CA HIS A 5 15.53 -16.48 43.37
C HIS A 5 14.46 -16.85 42.35
N VAL A 6 14.64 -17.95 41.61
CA VAL A 6 13.66 -18.43 40.62
C VAL A 6 12.32 -18.81 41.28
N LEU A 7 12.35 -19.49 42.43
CA LEU A 7 11.14 -19.88 43.16
C LEU A 7 10.38 -18.69 43.75
N VAL A 8 11.09 -17.66 44.20
CA VAL A 8 10.47 -16.40 44.67
C VAL A 8 9.81 -15.66 43.51
N SER A 9 10.48 -15.57 42.36
CA SER A 9 9.92 -14.97 41.15
C SER A 9 8.68 -15.72 40.64
N ALA A 10 8.69 -17.06 40.69
CA ALA A 10 7.56 -17.90 40.27
C ALA A 10 6.30 -17.66 41.13
N ARG A 11 6.46 -17.40 42.44
CA ARG A 11 5.35 -17.06 43.33
C ARG A 11 4.71 -15.70 43.04
N GLN A 12 5.42 -14.78 42.38
CA GLN A 12 4.91 -13.46 42.03
C GLN A 12 4.10 -13.46 40.72
N VAL A 13 4.29 -14.46 39.86
CA VAL A 13 3.60 -14.60 38.56
C VAL A 13 2.06 -14.52 38.67
N PRO A 14 1.37 -15.22 39.59
CA PRO A 14 -0.08 -15.14 39.69
C PRO A 14 -0.58 -13.75 40.11
N ALA A 15 0.17 -13.04 40.95
CA ALA A 15 -0.17 -11.69 41.40
C ALA A 15 -0.02 -10.66 40.25
N VAL A 16 1.03 -10.80 39.45
CA VAL A 16 1.27 -9.96 38.27
C VAL A 16 0.21 -10.23 37.20
N LEU A 17 -0.15 -11.49 36.94
CA LEU A 17 -1.21 -11.85 35.99
C LEU A 17 -2.59 -11.34 36.42
N ARG A 18 -2.91 -11.40 37.72
CA ARG A 18 -4.16 -10.84 38.28
C ARG A 18 -4.24 -9.32 38.17
N ARG A 19 -3.15 -8.60 38.45
CA ARG A 19 -3.12 -7.13 38.33
C ARG A 19 -3.20 -6.65 36.88
N ASN A 20 -2.64 -7.41 35.95
CA ASN A 20 -2.59 -7.06 34.54
C ASN A 20 -3.63 -7.81 33.71
N PHE A 21 -4.71 -8.31 34.32
CA PHE A 21 -5.73 -9.11 33.65
C PHE A 21 -6.27 -8.41 32.38
N GLY A 22 -6.49 -7.10 32.41
CA GLY A 22 -6.95 -6.33 31.24
C GLY A 22 -5.97 -6.26 30.06
N ILE A 23 -4.68 -6.53 30.27
CA ILE A 23 -3.64 -6.56 29.21
C ILE A 23 -3.28 -8.00 28.85
N CYS A 24 -3.12 -8.86 29.86
CA CYS A 24 -2.75 -10.26 29.69
C CYS A 24 -3.87 -11.09 29.07
N VAL A 25 -5.15 -10.79 29.33
CA VAL A 25 -6.27 -11.57 28.81
C VAL A 25 -6.52 -11.33 27.32
N PRO A 26 -6.59 -10.08 26.82
CA PRO A 26 -6.68 -9.86 25.37
C PRO A 26 -5.44 -10.34 24.62
N ALA A 27 -4.25 -10.29 25.24
CA ALA A 27 -3.02 -10.80 24.65
C ALA A 27 -2.96 -12.34 24.58
N ALA A 28 -3.62 -13.04 25.52
CA ALA A 28 -3.69 -14.50 25.56
C ALA A 28 -4.92 -15.08 24.82
N GLN A 29 -5.94 -14.26 24.57
CA GLN A 29 -7.12 -14.64 23.80
C GLN A 29 -6.81 -14.53 22.30
N LYS A 30 -6.95 -15.65 21.57
CA LYS A 30 -7.37 -15.58 20.17
C LYS A 30 -8.62 -14.70 20.12
N ALA A 31 -8.70 -13.77 19.17
CA ALA A 31 -9.80 -12.81 19.08
C ALA A 31 -11.14 -13.50 19.35
N SER A 32 -11.76 -13.17 20.50
CA SER A 32 -12.92 -13.92 21.01
C SER A 32 -14.16 -13.72 20.14
N ASP A 33 -14.16 -12.66 19.33
CA ASP A 33 -15.18 -12.34 18.34
C ASP A 33 -14.67 -12.72 16.93
N PRO A 34 -15.39 -13.59 16.20
CA PRO A 34 -15.10 -13.93 14.81
C PRO A 34 -14.88 -12.70 13.91
N ILE A 35 -15.56 -11.58 14.16
CA ILE A 35 -15.41 -10.34 13.37
C ILE A 35 -14.04 -9.70 13.60
N GLN A 36 -13.58 -9.66 14.86
CA GLN A 36 -12.26 -9.14 15.19
C GLN A 36 -11.15 -10.00 14.60
N GLN A 37 -11.35 -11.32 14.57
CA GLN A 37 -10.43 -12.25 13.92
C GLN A 37 -10.34 -11.97 12.41
N LEU A 38 -11.47 -11.80 11.73
CA LEU A 38 -11.52 -11.43 10.31
C LEU A 38 -10.79 -10.11 10.03
N PHE A 39 -10.96 -9.11 10.88
CA PHE A 39 -10.28 -7.82 10.74
C PHE A 39 -8.75 -7.99 10.81
N VAL A 40 -8.25 -8.72 11.81
CA VAL A 40 -6.82 -8.99 11.96
C VAL A 40 -6.29 -9.81 10.78
N ASP A 41 -7.04 -10.79 10.31
CA ASP A 41 -6.65 -11.63 9.18
C ASP A 41 -6.57 -10.81 7.88
N LYS A 42 -7.50 -9.87 7.66
CA LYS A 42 -7.45 -8.94 6.52
C LYS A 42 -6.29 -7.95 6.58
N ILE A 43 -5.92 -7.47 7.77
CA ILE A 43 -4.71 -6.64 7.93
C ILE A 43 -3.45 -7.45 7.55
N ARG A 44 -3.37 -8.70 8.00
CA ARG A 44 -2.22 -9.58 7.70
C ARG A 44 -2.16 -9.91 6.21
N GLU A 45 -3.30 -10.23 5.59
CA GLU A 45 -3.41 -10.47 4.16
C GLU A 45 -2.97 -9.25 3.35
N TYR A 46 -3.47 -8.06 3.71
CA TYR A 46 -3.06 -6.82 3.06
C TYR A 46 -1.55 -6.57 3.19
N LYS A 47 -0.98 -6.75 4.38
CA LYS A 47 0.46 -6.54 4.61
C LYS A 47 1.33 -7.48 3.75
N GLN A 48 0.87 -8.69 3.49
CA GLN A 48 1.58 -9.63 2.61
C GLN A 48 1.45 -9.24 1.14
N LYS A 49 0.27 -8.75 0.72
CA LYS A 49 0.00 -8.34 -0.67
C LYS A 49 0.54 -6.96 -1.03
N SER A 50 0.73 -6.07 -0.06
CA SER A 50 1.16 -4.69 -0.30
C SER A 50 2.67 -4.54 -0.56
N THR A 51 3.46 -5.60 -0.39
CA THR A 51 4.89 -5.57 -0.69
C THR A 51 5.16 -5.72 -2.18
N GLY A 52 5.99 -4.85 -2.76
CA GLY A 52 6.54 -5.04 -4.10
C GLY A 52 6.26 -3.92 -5.12
N GLY A 53 5.50 -2.88 -4.76
CA GLY A 53 5.31 -1.66 -5.57
C GLY A 53 4.67 -1.86 -6.95
N LYS A 54 4.36 -3.10 -7.31
CA LYS A 54 3.70 -3.49 -8.55
C LYS A 54 2.25 -3.83 -8.26
N MET A 55 1.46 -3.88 -9.32
CA MET A 55 0.06 -4.29 -9.23
C MET A 55 -0.03 -5.71 -8.65
N VAL A 56 -0.80 -5.81 -7.55
CA VAL A 56 -1.01 -7.07 -6.82
C VAL A 56 -1.68 -8.07 -7.76
N GLU A 57 -1.15 -9.28 -7.84
CA GLU A 57 -1.73 -10.38 -8.64
C GLU A 57 -2.00 -10.00 -10.11
N ALA A 58 -1.11 -9.22 -10.74
CA ALA A 58 -1.29 -8.78 -12.12
C ALA A 58 -1.31 -9.97 -13.10
N THR A 59 -2.46 -10.23 -13.70
CA THR A 59 -2.61 -11.17 -14.81
C THR A 59 -2.13 -10.53 -16.13
N PRO A 60 -1.72 -11.33 -17.13
CA PRO A 60 -1.31 -10.79 -18.44
C PRO A 60 -2.42 -9.99 -19.13
N GLU A 61 -3.69 -10.30 -18.84
CA GLU A 61 -4.85 -9.56 -19.35
C GLU A 61 -4.89 -8.13 -18.81
N ILE A 62 -4.75 -7.95 -17.49
CA ILE A 62 -4.78 -6.61 -16.86
C ILE A 62 -3.57 -5.78 -17.31
N GLN A 63 -2.40 -6.40 -17.50
CA GLN A 63 -1.23 -5.68 -18.03
C GLN A 63 -1.46 -5.20 -19.47
N LYS A 64 -2.15 -6.00 -20.29
CA LYS A 64 -2.52 -5.62 -21.66
C LYS A 64 -3.54 -4.49 -21.67
N GLU A 65 -4.54 -4.54 -20.78
CA GLU A 65 -5.52 -3.46 -20.60
C GLU A 65 -4.82 -2.16 -20.17
N LEU A 66 -3.93 -2.23 -19.19
CA LEU A 66 -3.13 -1.09 -18.75
C LEU A 66 -2.32 -0.47 -19.90
N ALA A 67 -1.67 -1.30 -20.72
CA ALA A 67 -0.93 -0.82 -21.88
C ALA A 67 -1.83 -0.14 -22.93
N SER A 68 -3.03 -0.71 -23.16
CA SER A 68 -4.03 -0.14 -24.07
C SER A 68 -4.55 1.22 -23.58
N GLU A 69 -4.82 1.34 -22.28
CA GLU A 69 -5.26 2.61 -21.68
C GLU A 69 -4.16 3.68 -21.74
N LEU A 70 -2.91 3.30 -21.51
CA LEU A 70 -1.78 4.23 -21.64
C LEU A 70 -1.62 4.72 -23.09
N ASP A 71 -1.78 3.85 -24.09
CA ASP A 71 -1.74 4.24 -25.51
C ASP A 71 -2.90 5.17 -25.89
N ARG A 72 -4.11 4.90 -25.36
CA ARG A 72 -5.28 5.78 -25.53
C ARG A 72 -5.01 7.17 -24.96
N VAL A 73 -4.42 7.26 -23.78
CA VAL A 73 -4.06 8.54 -23.13
C VAL A 73 -3.02 9.28 -23.97
N GLN A 74 -1.96 8.60 -24.42
CA GLN A 74 -0.93 9.22 -25.27
C GLN A 74 -1.51 9.84 -26.54
N LYS A 75 -2.40 9.11 -27.22
CA LYS A 75 -3.09 9.60 -28.43
C LYS A 75 -4.03 10.77 -28.16
N THR A 76 -4.74 10.74 -27.03
CA THR A 76 -5.72 11.78 -26.67
C THR A 76 -5.05 13.12 -26.38
N TYR A 77 -3.90 13.09 -25.71
CA TYR A 77 -3.17 14.30 -25.31
C TYR A 77 -1.99 14.65 -26.22
N GLY A 78 -1.73 13.85 -27.26
CA GLY A 78 -0.69 14.13 -28.25
C GLY A 78 0.73 14.02 -27.70
N PHE A 79 0.95 13.25 -26.63
CA PHE A 79 2.30 12.98 -26.14
C PHE A 79 3.02 12.09 -27.14
N GLU A 80 4.19 12.52 -27.63
CA GLU A 80 5.04 11.66 -28.46
C GLU A 80 5.50 10.45 -27.64
N ALA A 81 5.55 9.27 -28.28
CA ALA A 81 5.92 8.03 -27.62
C ALA A 81 7.34 8.14 -27.03
N GLY A 82 7.44 8.21 -25.69
CA GLY A 82 8.71 8.36 -24.97
C GLY A 82 9.13 9.80 -24.67
N ALA A 83 8.30 10.80 -25.02
CA ALA A 83 8.51 12.16 -24.54
C ALA A 83 8.19 12.27 -23.03
N ASN A 84 9.00 13.04 -22.31
CA ASN A 84 8.71 13.36 -20.92
C ASN A 84 7.41 14.16 -20.84
N VAL A 85 6.40 13.60 -20.18
CA VAL A 85 5.11 14.26 -19.92
C VAL A 85 5.27 15.57 -19.12
N GLN A 86 6.41 15.75 -18.45
CA GLN A 86 6.73 16.93 -17.65
C GLN A 86 7.26 18.10 -18.49
N ASP A 87 7.79 17.84 -19.69
CA ASP A 87 8.40 18.86 -20.53
C ASP A 87 7.36 19.40 -21.52
N LEU A 88 7.12 20.72 -21.48
CA LEU A 88 6.22 21.35 -22.45
C LEU A 88 6.89 21.44 -23.83
N PRO A 89 6.15 21.21 -24.93
CA PRO A 89 6.66 21.41 -26.28
C PRO A 89 7.09 22.87 -26.52
N PRO A 90 8.14 23.11 -27.31
CA PRO A 90 8.55 24.46 -27.67
C PRO A 90 7.47 25.13 -28.51
N MET A 91 6.85 26.19 -27.98
CA MET A 91 5.90 27.02 -28.72
C MET A 91 6.65 27.87 -29.74
N LYS A 92 6.47 27.57 -31.03
CA LYS A 92 6.92 28.42 -32.14
C LYS A 92 5.73 29.17 -32.71
N PHE A 93 5.75 30.48 -32.58
CA PHE A 93 4.77 31.34 -33.25
C PHE A 93 5.31 31.70 -34.63
N GLN A 94 4.53 31.42 -35.67
CA GLN A 94 4.81 31.92 -37.01
C GLN A 94 4.04 33.22 -37.17
N ASP A 95 4.73 34.26 -37.65
CA ASP A 95 4.07 35.52 -37.98
C ASP A 95 3.07 35.28 -39.12
N PRO A 96 1.87 35.87 -39.06
CA PRO A 96 0.89 35.72 -40.13
C PRO A 96 1.40 36.38 -41.41
N ASP A 97 1.27 35.67 -42.54
CA ASP A 97 1.49 36.23 -43.87
C ASP A 97 0.41 37.28 -44.17
N LEU A 98 0.68 38.54 -43.80
CA LEU A 98 -0.17 39.67 -44.12
C LEU A 98 -0.02 39.99 -45.61
N LYS A 99 -1.05 39.67 -46.39
CA LYS A 99 -1.17 40.18 -47.76
C LYS A 99 -1.76 41.58 -47.71
N GLU A 100 -1.04 42.53 -48.27
CA GLU A 100 -1.53 43.90 -48.44
C GLU A 100 -2.77 43.86 -49.34
N VAL A 101 -3.90 44.34 -48.83
CA VAL A 101 -5.14 44.46 -49.60
C VAL A 101 -5.03 45.74 -50.41
N VAL A 102 -4.77 45.59 -51.71
CA VAL A 102 -4.81 46.66 -52.72
C VAL A 102 -6.26 46.94 -53.12
#